data_AF-A0A2G4I3M4-F1
#
_entry.id   AF-A0A2G4I3M4-F1
#
_cell.length_a   1.000
_cell.length_b   1.000
_cell.length_c   1.000
_cell.angle_alpha   90.00
_cell.angle_beta   90.00
_cell.angle_gamma   90.00
#
_symmetry.space_group_name_H-M   'P 1'
#
loop_
_entity.id
_entity.type
_entity.pdbx_description
1 polymer ?
#
loop_
_entity_poly.entity_id
_entity_poly.type
_entity_poly.pdbx_seq_one_letter_code
_entity_poly.pdbx_strand_id
1 'polypeptide(L)'
;MRQRPGGPVKQFSIFTPNRLGRLHTLTTLLASRNVHILALTVLDTTDSSIIRLVVDDPEAARGLLQEHGFPFSESDLLVVEIESETQLKDVLAALLQAEINIHYIYSFMTRSQDNTALALNLEDRDVAEDALRKHQFKVLGQADISR
;
A
#
# COMPACT_ATOMS: atom_id res chain seq x y z
N MET A 1 -18.78 12.96 9.19
CA MET A 1 -17.74 12.11 8.60
C MET A 1 -17.84 10.73 9.25
N ARG A 2 -18.48 9.76 8.58
CA ARG A 2 -18.61 8.40 9.14
C ARG A 2 -17.30 7.65 8.89
N GLN A 3 -16.54 7.37 9.94
CA GLN A 3 -15.36 6.51 9.87
C GLN A 3 -15.79 5.11 9.38
N ARG A 4 -15.13 4.61 8.34
CA ARG A 4 -15.39 3.29 7.75
C ARG A 4 -14.95 2.17 8.72
N PRO A 5 -15.64 1.01 8.72
CA PRO A 5 -15.09 -0.19 9.36
C PRO A 5 -13.77 -0.56 8.66
N GLY A 6 -12.69 -0.75 9.41
CA GLY A 6 -11.38 -1.20 8.90
C GLY A 6 -10.32 -0.11 8.73
N GLY A 7 -10.66 1.18 8.69
CA GLY A 7 -9.66 2.25 8.63
C GLY A 7 -8.78 2.28 7.35
N PRO A 8 -7.71 3.10 7.37
CA PRO A 8 -6.75 3.22 6.27
C PRO A 8 -6.07 1.91 5.93
N VAL A 9 -5.73 1.71 4.64
CA VAL A 9 -4.73 0.70 4.28
C VAL A 9 -3.38 1.13 4.82
N LYS A 10 -2.71 0.22 5.54
CA LYS A 10 -1.39 0.46 6.14
C LYS A 10 -0.27 -0.01 5.22
N GLN A 11 0.75 0.83 5.09
CA GLN A 11 2.04 0.47 4.49
C GLN A 11 3.10 0.36 5.56
N PHE A 12 3.89 -0.70 5.52
CA PHE A 12 5.15 -0.81 6.25
C PHE A 12 6.30 -0.36 5.36
N SER A 13 7.14 0.56 5.85
CA SER A 13 8.41 0.94 5.23
C SER A 13 9.54 0.36 6.05
N ILE A 14 10.15 -0.72 5.57
CA ILE A 14 11.18 -1.48 6.27
C ILE A 14 12.56 -1.04 5.77
N PHE A 15 13.39 -0.58 6.70
CA PHE A 15 14.74 -0.11 6.41
C PHE A 15 15.72 -1.28 6.56
N THR A 16 16.43 -1.62 5.50
CA THR A 16 17.38 -2.74 5.50
C THR A 16 18.65 -2.40 4.74
N PRO A 17 19.82 -2.95 5.12
CA PRO A 17 20.98 -2.96 4.24
C PRO A 17 20.64 -3.62 2.91
N ASN A 18 21.18 -3.10 1.80
CA ASN A 18 21.03 -3.70 0.49
C ASN A 18 21.93 -4.94 0.38
N ARG A 19 21.43 -6.09 0.86
CA ARG A 19 22.16 -7.35 0.91
C ARG A 19 21.35 -8.50 0.33
N LEU A 20 22.06 -9.41 -0.34
CA LEU A 20 21.50 -10.63 -0.91
C LEU A 20 20.63 -11.39 0.12
N GLY A 21 19.44 -11.80 -0.29
CA GLY A 21 18.54 -12.64 0.50
C GLY A 21 17.73 -11.91 1.58
N ARG A 22 17.89 -10.58 1.78
CA ARG A 22 17.10 -9.87 2.79
C ARG A 22 15.61 -9.80 2.49
N LEU A 23 15.24 -9.52 1.25
CA LEU A 23 13.84 -9.57 0.85
C LEU A 23 13.25 -10.97 1.06
N HIS A 24 13.98 -12.03 0.67
CA HIS A 24 13.54 -13.42 0.90
C HIS A 24 13.37 -13.76 2.39
N THR A 25 14.27 -13.28 3.25
CA THR A 25 14.17 -13.47 4.71
C THR A 25 12.89 -12.83 5.24
N LEU A 26 12.61 -11.60 4.82
CA LEU A 26 11.41 -10.85 5.21
C LEU A 26 10.13 -11.53 4.72
N THR A 27 10.06 -11.93 3.44
CA THR A 27 8.87 -12.59 2.90
C THR A 27 8.62 -13.94 3.55
N THR A 28 9.68 -14.69 3.87
CA THR A 28 9.59 -15.97 4.60
C THR A 28 9.07 -15.77 6.02
N LEU A 29 9.54 -14.72 6.71
CA LEU A 29 9.07 -14.37 8.05
C LEU A 29 7.56 -14.08 8.05
N LEU A 30 7.08 -13.23 7.14
CA LEU A 30 5.65 -12.90 7.05
C LEU A 30 4.82 -14.15 6.72
N ALA A 31 5.27 -14.96 5.76
CA ALA A 31 4.61 -16.20 5.39
C ALA A 31 4.53 -17.22 6.54
N SER A 32 5.50 -17.22 7.48
CA SER A 32 5.51 -18.14 8.63
C SER A 32 4.31 -17.98 9.58
N ARG A 33 3.64 -16.83 9.53
CA ARG A 33 2.39 -16.56 10.27
C ARG A 33 1.19 -16.33 9.36
N ASN A 34 1.28 -16.79 8.11
CA ASN A 34 0.22 -16.65 7.12
C ASN A 34 -0.17 -15.19 6.84
N VAL A 35 0.80 -14.26 6.94
CA VAL A 35 0.63 -12.87 6.52
C VAL A 35 0.97 -12.78 5.04
N HIS A 36 0.01 -12.34 4.23
CA HIS A 36 0.16 -12.24 2.79
C HIS A 36 0.53 -10.82 2.37
N ILE A 37 1.60 -10.70 1.60
CA ILE A 37 1.97 -9.44 0.96
C ILE A 37 1.03 -9.23 -0.23
N LEU A 38 0.37 -8.08 -0.27
CA LEU A 38 -0.62 -7.71 -1.29
C LEU A 38 -0.04 -6.73 -2.31
N ALA A 39 0.88 -5.88 -1.88
CA ALA A 39 1.60 -4.94 -2.72
C ALA A 39 3.02 -4.74 -2.17
N LEU A 40 4.00 -4.57 -3.06
CA LEU A 40 5.41 -4.43 -2.70
C LEU A 40 6.11 -3.50 -3.68
N THR A 41 6.94 -2.60 -3.16
CA THR A 41 7.93 -1.87 -3.94
C THR A 41 9.23 -1.73 -3.14
N VAL A 42 10.37 -1.71 -3.82
CA VAL A 42 11.68 -1.54 -3.20
C VAL A 42 12.29 -0.27 -3.75
N LEU A 43 12.70 0.62 -2.85
CA LEU A 43 13.49 1.80 -3.18
C LEU A 43 14.89 1.54 -2.64
N ASP A 44 15.89 1.46 -3.51
CA ASP A 44 17.25 1.18 -3.12
C ASP A 44 18.23 2.32 -3.44
N THR A 45 19.31 2.28 -2.70
CA THR A 45 20.55 3.01 -2.91
C THR A 45 21.68 1.98 -2.88
N THR A 46 22.92 2.41 -3.12
CA THR A 46 24.08 1.51 -3.13
C THR A 46 24.19 0.64 -1.87
N ASP A 47 23.95 1.21 -0.68
CA ASP A 47 24.20 0.52 0.59
C ASP A 47 22.93 0.15 1.37
N SER A 48 21.80 0.79 1.06
CA SER A 48 20.56 0.65 1.82
C SER A 48 19.34 0.56 0.92
N SER A 49 18.29 -0.12 1.39
CA SER A 49 17.01 -0.16 0.72
C SER A 49 15.85 0.01 1.71
N ILE A 50 14.77 0.56 1.18
CA ILE A 50 13.47 0.67 1.84
C ILE A 50 12.53 -0.29 1.10
N ILE A 51 12.07 -1.30 1.80
CA ILE A 51 11.04 -2.21 1.31
C ILE A 51 9.71 -1.67 1.80
N ARG A 52 8.86 -1.24 0.87
CA ARG A 52 7.47 -0.84 1.17
C ARG A 52 6.56 -2.00 0.86
N LEU A 53 5.71 -2.35 1.82
CA LEU A 53 4.74 -3.43 1.65
C LEU A 53 3.38 -3.11 2.26
N VAL A 54 2.35 -3.62 1.62
CA VAL A 54 0.98 -3.71 2.15
C VAL A 54 0.67 -5.17 2.36
N VAL A 55 0.05 -5.50 3.49
CA VAL A 55 -0.33 -6.85 3.88
C VAL A 55 -1.82 -6.95 4.18
N ASP A 56 -2.34 -8.17 4.17
CA ASP A 56 -3.71 -8.45 4.60
C ASP A 56 -3.90 -8.31 6.12
N ASP A 57 -2.90 -8.66 6.93
CA ASP A 57 -2.93 -8.49 8.40
C ASP A 57 -1.79 -7.57 8.91
N PRO A 58 -2.05 -6.26 9.06
CA PRO A 58 -1.07 -5.31 9.58
C PRO A 58 -0.67 -5.57 11.04
N GLU A 59 -1.57 -6.07 11.88
CA GLU A 59 -1.28 -6.31 13.31
C GLU A 59 -0.27 -7.45 13.46
N ALA A 60 -0.49 -8.57 12.76
CA ALA A 60 0.43 -9.69 12.74
C ALA A 60 1.79 -9.32 12.11
N ALA A 61 1.78 -8.58 11.01
CA ALA A 61 3.01 -8.10 10.38
C ALA A 61 3.84 -7.22 11.33
N ARG A 62 3.19 -6.27 12.02
CA ARG A 62 3.84 -5.40 12.99
C ARG A 62 4.50 -6.20 14.10
N GLY A 63 3.79 -7.17 14.67
CA GLY A 63 4.32 -8.05 15.70
C GLY A 63 5.57 -8.80 15.23
N LEU A 64 5.53 -9.39 14.04
CA LEU A 64 6.67 -10.13 13.48
C LEU A 64 7.89 -9.24 13.23
N LEU A 65 7.68 -8.06 12.65
CA LEU A 65 8.76 -7.12 12.37
C LEU A 65 9.42 -6.64 13.67
N GLN A 66 8.63 -6.35 14.71
CA GLN A 66 9.14 -5.97 16.03
C GLN A 66 9.91 -7.12 16.70
N GLU A 67 9.32 -8.33 16.74
CA GLU A 67 9.92 -9.52 17.35
C GLU A 67 11.27 -9.87 16.72
N HIS A 68 11.40 -9.71 15.40
CA HIS A 68 12.61 -10.07 14.66
C HIS A 68 13.56 -8.88 14.41
N GLY A 69 13.28 -7.73 15.02
CA GLY A 69 14.18 -6.57 14.98
C GLY A 69 14.33 -5.93 13.61
N PHE A 70 13.30 -6.00 12.75
CA PHE A 70 13.26 -5.22 11.51
C PHE A 70 12.90 -3.77 11.86
N PRO A 71 13.73 -2.77 11.54
CA PRO A 71 13.35 -1.36 11.69
C PRO A 71 12.31 -0.99 10.64
N PHE A 72 11.18 -0.43 11.05
CA PHE A 72 10.14 0.02 10.13
C PHE A 72 9.43 1.28 10.60
N SER A 73 8.79 1.96 9.67
CA SER A 73 7.74 2.94 9.93
C SER A 73 6.44 2.52 9.24
N GLU A 74 5.33 3.09 9.70
CA GLU A 74 4.02 2.88 9.10
C GLU A 74 3.45 4.18 8.56
N SER A 75 2.71 4.08 7.46
CA SER A 75 1.97 5.20 6.89
C SER A 75 0.65 4.74 6.28
N ASP A 76 -0.30 5.65 6.22
CA ASP A 76 -1.57 5.41 5.54
C ASP A 76 -1.44 5.62 4.03
N LEU A 77 -2.12 4.77 3.27
CA LEU A 77 -2.25 4.91 1.82
C LEU A 77 -3.70 5.15 1.43
N LEU A 78 -3.86 5.89 0.33
CA LEU A 78 -5.11 5.87 -0.42
C LEU A 78 -5.01 4.73 -1.43
N VAL A 79 -5.96 3.79 -1.39
CA VAL A 79 -5.97 2.67 -2.33
C VAL A 79 -7.22 2.77 -3.18
N VAL A 80 -7.04 2.74 -4.50
CA VAL A 80 -8.12 2.85 -5.48
C VAL A 80 -8.17 1.60 -6.33
N GLU A 81 -9.37 1.04 -6.49
CA GLU A 81 -9.64 -0.06 -7.40
C GLU A 81 -9.73 0.46 -8.84
N ILE A 82 -9.07 -0.22 -9.77
CA ILE A 82 -9.17 0.03 -11.21
C ILE A 82 -9.50 -1.28 -11.95
N GLU A 83 -10.30 -1.16 -12.99
CA GLU A 83 -10.77 -2.29 -13.81
C GLU A 83 -9.82 -2.58 -14.98
N SER A 84 -8.96 -1.62 -15.35
CA SER A 84 -7.94 -1.78 -16.39
C SER A 84 -6.83 -0.73 -16.24
N GLU A 85 -5.70 -0.98 -16.91
CA GLU A 85 -4.58 -0.05 -16.99
C GLU A 85 -4.95 1.30 -17.61
N THR A 86 -6.01 1.35 -18.43
CA THR A 86 -6.44 2.58 -19.10
C THR A 86 -7.08 3.59 -18.16
N GLN A 87 -7.62 3.15 -17.01
CA GLN A 87 -8.21 4.02 -15.98
C GLN A 87 -7.17 4.83 -15.19
N LEU A 88 -5.88 4.48 -15.26
CA LEU A 88 -4.83 5.21 -14.55
C LEU A 88 -4.85 6.71 -14.89
N LYS A 89 -5.02 7.06 -16.17
CA LYS A 89 -5.07 8.47 -16.59
C LYS A 89 -6.24 9.22 -15.94
N ASP A 90 -7.37 8.54 -15.73
CA ASP A 90 -8.60 9.13 -15.21
C ASP A 90 -8.50 9.31 -13.67
N VAL A 91 -7.86 8.34 -12.98
CA VAL A 91 -7.46 8.49 -11.57
C VAL A 91 -6.54 9.71 -11.40
N LEU A 92 -5.51 9.81 -12.23
CA LEU A 92 -4.56 10.94 -12.16
C LEU A 92 -5.23 12.28 -12.51
N ALA A 93 -6.16 12.30 -13.47
CA ALA A 93 -6.92 13.49 -13.82
C ALA A 93 -7.79 13.97 -12.64
N ALA A 94 -8.46 13.07 -11.94
CA ALA A 94 -9.27 13.40 -10.77
C ALA A 94 -8.43 14.00 -9.63
N LEU A 95 -7.23 13.46 -9.39
CA LEU A 95 -6.30 13.99 -8.38
C LEU A 95 -5.72 15.35 -8.79
N LEU A 96 -5.38 15.52 -10.08
CA LEU A 96 -4.88 16.79 -10.61
C LEU A 96 -5.92 17.91 -10.52
N GLN A 97 -7.19 17.62 -10.84
CA GLN A 97 -8.29 18.60 -10.72
C GLN A 97 -8.53 19.03 -9.27
N ALA A 98 -8.17 18.19 -8.30
CA ALA A 98 -8.21 18.51 -6.87
C ALA A 98 -6.91 19.13 -6.36
N GLU A 99 -5.94 19.42 -7.25
CA GLU A 99 -4.64 19.99 -6.93
C GLU A 99 -3.83 19.16 -5.92
N ILE A 100 -3.98 17.83 -5.96
CA ILE A 100 -3.30 16.91 -5.04
C ILE A 100 -1.98 16.42 -5.64
N ASN A 101 -0.89 16.67 -4.91
CA ASN A 101 0.41 16.10 -5.24
C ASN A 101 0.51 14.62 -4.81
N ILE A 102 1.07 13.79 -5.70
CA ILE A 102 1.30 12.36 -5.45
C ILE A 102 2.79 12.17 -5.15
N HIS A 103 3.12 11.66 -3.95
CA HIS A 103 4.50 11.39 -3.57
C HIS A 103 5.04 10.13 -4.24
N TYR A 104 4.21 9.07 -4.29
CA TYR A 104 4.53 7.83 -4.99
C TYR A 104 3.29 6.97 -5.20
N ILE A 105 3.37 6.09 -6.19
CA ILE A 105 2.33 5.13 -6.56
C ILE A 105 2.95 3.77 -6.87
N TYR A 106 2.24 2.69 -6.53
CA TYR A 106 2.59 1.34 -6.95
C TYR A 106 1.35 0.44 -6.99
N SER A 107 1.42 -0.65 -7.77
CA SER A 107 0.32 -1.58 -7.97
C SER A 107 0.29 -2.70 -6.92
N PHE A 108 -0.90 -3.24 -6.70
CA PHE A 108 -1.08 -4.51 -6.00
C PHE A 108 -0.66 -5.68 -6.90
N MET A 109 -0.14 -6.75 -6.30
CA MET A 109 0.30 -7.96 -7.03
C MET A 109 -0.87 -8.81 -7.52
N THR A 110 -2.01 -8.77 -6.84
CA THR A 110 -3.23 -9.49 -7.23
C THR A 110 -4.46 -8.78 -6.67
N ARG A 111 -5.58 -8.86 -7.39
CA ARG A 111 -6.91 -8.74 -6.78
C ARG A 111 -7.94 -9.57 -7.55
N SER A 112 -9.04 -9.86 -6.85
CA SER A 112 -10.11 -10.77 -7.28
C SER A 112 -10.96 -10.19 -8.40
N GLN A 113 -11.55 -11.08 -9.22
CA GLN A 113 -12.58 -10.72 -10.21
C GLN A 113 -12.11 -9.62 -11.18
N ASP A 114 -10.97 -9.86 -11.84
CA ASP A 114 -10.40 -9.05 -12.94
C ASP A 114 -9.96 -7.61 -12.60
N ASN A 115 -10.25 -7.11 -11.40
CA ASN A 115 -9.84 -5.77 -10.98
C ASN A 115 -8.45 -5.78 -10.31
N THR A 116 -7.70 -4.70 -10.47
CA THR A 116 -6.47 -4.43 -9.72
C THR A 116 -6.63 -3.20 -8.83
N ALA A 117 -5.62 -2.88 -8.05
CA ALA A 117 -5.63 -1.71 -7.18
C ALA A 117 -4.30 -0.96 -7.24
N LEU A 118 -4.38 0.36 -7.11
CA LEU A 118 -3.25 1.26 -6.99
C LEU A 118 -3.15 1.74 -5.56
N ALA A 119 -1.97 1.65 -4.97
CA ALA A 119 -1.63 2.24 -3.69
C ALA A 119 -0.95 3.59 -3.92
N LEU A 120 -1.49 4.65 -3.34
CA LEU A 120 -0.99 6.02 -3.47
C LEU A 120 -0.64 6.59 -2.11
N ASN A 121 0.54 7.21 -2.02
CA ASN A 121 0.86 8.16 -0.98
C ASN A 121 0.86 9.57 -1.59
N LEU A 122 0.21 10.49 -0.90
CA LEU A 122 -0.14 11.79 -1.43
C LEU A 122 -0.30 12.80 -0.29
N GLU A 123 -0.35 14.08 -0.64
CA GLU A 123 -0.29 15.20 0.30
C GLU A 123 -1.51 15.31 1.24
N ASP A 124 -2.73 15.27 0.69
CA ASP A 124 -3.98 15.31 1.46
C ASP A 124 -4.89 14.13 1.09
N ARG A 125 -4.95 13.15 2.00
CA ARG A 125 -5.68 11.89 1.81
C ARG A 125 -7.19 12.07 1.76
N ASP A 126 -7.74 12.94 2.60
CA ASP A 126 -9.18 13.11 2.71
C ASP A 126 -9.73 13.84 1.48
N VAL A 127 -9.03 14.89 1.02
CA VAL A 127 -9.41 15.61 -0.22
C VAL A 127 -9.26 14.70 -1.45
N ALA A 128 -8.20 13.91 -1.52
CA ALA A 128 -8.00 12.95 -2.61
C ALA A 128 -9.08 11.85 -2.63
N GLU A 129 -9.46 11.32 -1.47
CA GLU A 129 -10.55 10.34 -1.37
C GLU A 129 -11.87 10.93 -1.90
N ASP A 130 -12.22 12.14 -1.49
CA ASP A 130 -13.42 12.83 -1.96
C ASP A 130 -13.38 13.09 -3.48
N ALA A 131 -12.22 13.50 -4.02
CA ALA A 131 -12.03 13.75 -5.45
C ALA A 131 -12.23 12.46 -6.28
N LEU A 132 -11.63 11.35 -5.86
CA LEU A 132 -11.77 10.05 -6.53
C LEU A 132 -13.22 9.55 -6.47
N ARG A 133 -13.89 9.68 -5.31
CA ARG A 133 -15.28 9.27 -5.15
C ARG A 133 -16.24 10.06 -6.02
N LYS A 134 -16.02 11.37 -6.20
CA LYS A 134 -16.80 12.21 -7.14
C LYS A 134 -16.67 11.72 -8.58
N HIS A 135 -15.53 11.14 -8.93
CA HIS A 135 -15.27 10.51 -10.23
C HIS A 135 -15.65 9.02 -10.29
N GLN A 136 -16.46 8.55 -9.31
CA GLN A 136 -16.97 7.17 -9.25
C GLN A 136 -15.90 6.08 -9.05
N PHE A 137 -14.68 6.46 -8.66
CA PHE A 137 -13.67 5.47 -8.29
C PHE A 137 -13.95 4.86 -6.91
N LYS A 138 -13.75 3.55 -6.81
CA LYS A 138 -13.89 2.81 -5.55
C LYS A 138 -12.59 2.91 -4.76
N VAL A 139 -12.63 3.68 -3.68
CA VAL A 139 -11.56 3.75 -2.67
C VAL A 139 -11.73 2.61 -1.66
N LEU A 140 -10.62 2.02 -1.24
CA LEU A 140 -10.52 0.81 -0.44
C LEU A 140 -9.90 1.10 0.92
N GLY A 141 -10.47 0.53 1.97
CA GLY A 141 -9.89 0.49 3.32
C GLY A 141 -9.21 -0.83 3.61
N GLN A 142 -8.59 -0.97 4.79
CA GLN A 142 -7.88 -2.19 5.17
C GLN A 142 -8.83 -3.41 5.16
N ALA A 143 -10.05 -3.27 5.65
CA ALA A 143 -11.04 -4.35 5.64
C ALA A 143 -11.43 -4.82 4.22
N ASP A 144 -11.27 -3.98 3.19
CA ASP A 144 -11.55 -4.37 1.80
C ASP A 144 -10.43 -5.23 1.18
N ILE A 145 -9.24 -5.26 1.80
CA ILE A 145 -8.06 -6.00 1.32
C ILE A 145 -7.61 -7.10 2.27
N SER A 146 -8.12 -7.11 3.50
CA SER A 146 -7.84 -8.13 4.51
C SER A 146 -8.67 -9.39 4.24
N ARG A 147 -8.21 -10.54 4.74
CA ARG A 147 -8.90 -11.83 4.62
C ARG A 147 -9.73 -12.14 5.86
#